data_AF-A0A353BIJ8-F1
#
_entry.id   AF-A0A353BIJ8-F1
#
_cell.length_a   1.000
_cell.length_b   1.000
_cell.length_c   1.000
_cell.angle_alpha   90.00
_cell.angle_beta   90.00
_cell.angle_gamma   90.00
#
_symmetry.space_group_name_H-M   'P 1'
#
loop_
_entity.id
_entity.type
_entity.pdbx_description
1 polymer ?
#
loop_
_entity_poly.entity_id
_entity_poly.type
_entity_poly.pdbx_seq_one_letter_code
_entity_poly.pdbx_strand_id
1 'polypeptide(L)'
;MAMQSPTQSSTSTITLKQVIDRLKLHPAVDGILLVGTTDSDMLTPISDYDILIVLSEMPVPLHVGYTYIDNRLTDLLFATVNEVDRIITEKQQFKPFTYLLSVTRWLQTGNIVFDRTDRLHRAKDILQNKILAVPPSEYDRYGICFGLNFDYRHNHRMAESDDPIYQTALDLRFCFTINNLFWGYFSLRDILWEGEKKAVRYLEIHNPEFLKLVRQCLAETDRKVKFKLLENLAEIVTAPAGGLWTGKPTAIATKDEGKPTPADIEKAALFWEQLVGNAS
;
A
#
# COMPACT_ATOMS: atom_id res chain seq x y z
N MET A 1 -26.18 14.93 -1.83
CA MET A 1 -25.26 15.87 -1.15
C MET A 1 -24.27 16.34 -2.21
N ALA A 2 -24.22 17.63 -2.54
CA ALA A 2 -23.25 18.13 -3.51
C ALA A 2 -21.84 18.07 -2.88
N MET A 3 -20.84 17.57 -3.62
CA MET A 3 -19.45 17.60 -3.16
C MET A 3 -18.99 19.06 -3.10
N GLN A 4 -18.71 19.57 -1.90
CA GLN A 4 -18.09 20.88 -1.73
C GLN A 4 -16.61 20.80 -2.10
N SER A 5 -16.10 21.80 -2.81
CA SER A 5 -14.67 21.95 -3.08
C SER A 5 -13.92 22.21 -1.77
N PRO A 6 -12.66 21.74 -1.64
CA PRO A 6 -11.81 22.08 -0.51
C PRO A 6 -11.65 23.60 -0.34
N THR A 7 -11.55 24.07 0.91
CA THR A 7 -11.27 25.47 1.22
C THR A 7 -9.77 25.76 1.17
N GLN A 8 -9.40 27.03 1.01
CA GLN A 8 -7.99 27.45 1.01
C GLN A 8 -7.35 27.20 2.38
N SER A 9 -6.14 26.64 2.38
CA SER A 9 -5.40 26.37 3.62
C SER A 9 -4.89 27.66 4.27
N SER A 10 -5.38 27.94 5.46
CA SER A 10 -4.94 29.06 6.30
C SER A 10 -3.55 28.85 6.92
N THR A 11 -3.02 27.62 6.86
CA THR A 11 -1.69 27.27 7.37
C THR A 11 -0.59 27.39 6.32
N SER A 12 -0.94 27.66 5.06
CA SER A 12 0.00 27.72 3.93
C SER A 12 1.10 28.78 4.09
N THR A 13 0.85 29.86 4.84
CA THR A 13 1.79 30.98 5.01
C THR A 13 2.54 31.00 6.34
N ILE A 14 2.40 29.95 7.16
CA ILE A 14 3.09 29.84 8.45
C ILE A 14 3.96 28.59 8.49
N THR A 15 5.06 28.68 9.23
CA THR A 15 6.04 27.59 9.36
C THR A 15 5.47 26.38 10.08
N LEU A 16 6.04 25.20 9.83
CA LEU A 16 5.70 23.97 10.58
C LEU A 16 5.82 24.18 12.08
N LYS A 17 6.89 24.82 12.55
CA LYS A 17 7.08 25.13 13.98
C LYS A 17 5.91 25.94 14.55
N GLN A 18 5.45 26.98 13.84
CA GLN A 18 4.31 27.78 14.29
C GLN A 18 3.01 26.99 14.36
N VAL A 19 2.77 26.06 13.42
CA VAL A 19 1.60 25.17 13.48
C VAL A 19 1.70 24.25 14.69
N ILE A 20 2.85 23.60 14.90
CA ILE A 20 3.08 22.72 16.06
C ILE A 20 2.90 23.49 17.37
N ASP A 21 3.46 24.69 17.49
CA ASP A 21 3.32 25.53 18.69
C ASP A 21 1.86 25.88 18.97
N ARG A 22 1.05 26.14 17.93
CA ARG A 22 -0.41 26.36 18.08
C ARG A 22 -1.15 25.09 18.49
N LEU A 23 -0.82 23.95 17.89
CA LEU A 23 -1.44 22.67 18.21
C LEU A 23 -1.17 22.25 19.67
N LYS A 24 0.05 22.47 20.17
CA LYS A 24 0.44 22.19 21.57
C LYS A 24 -0.45 22.90 22.60
N LEU A 25 -0.88 24.12 22.28
CA LEU A 25 -1.73 24.94 23.15
C LEU A 25 -3.21 24.53 23.09
N HIS A 26 -3.63 23.75 22.09
CA HIS A 26 -5.03 23.41 21.94
C HIS A 26 -5.45 22.33 22.97
N PRO A 27 -6.54 22.52 23.74
CA PRO A 27 -6.91 21.60 24.81
C PRO A 27 -7.28 20.21 24.31
N ALA A 28 -7.80 20.07 23.09
CA ALA A 28 -8.13 18.77 22.51
C ALA A 28 -6.92 17.94 22.03
N VAL A 29 -5.74 18.55 21.87
CA VAL A 29 -4.54 17.83 21.38
C VAL A 29 -3.82 17.20 22.57
N ASP A 30 -3.65 15.88 22.55
CA ASP A 30 -2.92 15.12 23.57
C ASP A 30 -1.49 14.79 23.12
N GLY A 31 -1.26 14.64 21.82
CA GLY A 31 0.06 14.32 21.31
C GLY A 31 0.25 14.64 19.82
N ILE A 32 1.51 14.82 19.42
CA ILE A 32 1.88 15.11 18.03
C ILE A 32 3.16 14.35 17.68
N LEU A 33 3.15 13.65 16.54
CA LEU A 33 4.33 13.03 15.97
C LEU A 33 4.61 13.56 14.55
N LEU A 34 5.89 13.69 14.23
CA LEU A 34 6.38 13.91 12.87
C LEU A 34 6.92 12.59 12.32
N VAL A 35 6.65 12.30 11.05
CA VAL A 35 7.00 11.02 10.43
C VAL A 35 7.74 11.23 9.11
N GLY A 36 8.44 10.20 8.66
CA GLY A 36 9.08 10.17 7.36
C GLY A 36 10.23 11.17 7.27
N THR A 37 10.33 11.89 6.15
CA THR A 37 11.39 12.88 5.98
C THR A 37 11.20 14.10 6.88
N THR A 38 9.97 14.39 7.32
CA THR A 38 9.61 15.53 8.19
C THR A 38 10.44 15.61 9.46
N ASP A 39 10.84 14.46 9.97
CA ASP A 39 11.60 14.29 11.20
C ASP A 39 13.11 14.14 10.99
N SER A 40 13.57 14.17 9.75
CA SER A 40 14.98 13.97 9.43
C SER A 40 15.59 15.20 8.80
N ASP A 41 16.91 15.32 8.88
CA ASP A 41 17.70 16.31 8.13
C ASP A 41 17.66 16.08 6.59
N MET A 42 16.75 15.23 6.11
CA MET A 42 16.55 14.85 4.71
C MET A 42 15.36 15.56 4.05
N LEU A 43 14.81 16.60 4.69
CA LEU A 43 13.77 17.45 4.08
C LEU A 43 14.32 18.14 2.84
N THR A 44 13.66 17.92 1.70
CA THR A 44 13.96 18.60 0.44
C THR A 44 12.83 19.59 0.11
N PRO A 45 13.00 20.53 -0.84
CA PRO A 45 11.91 21.42 -1.25
C PRO A 45 10.64 20.71 -1.74
N ILE A 46 10.74 19.47 -2.24
CA ILE A 46 9.59 18.69 -2.76
C ILE A 46 8.98 17.72 -1.74
N SER A 47 9.60 17.57 -0.56
CA SER A 47 9.07 16.69 0.48
C SER A 47 7.67 17.12 0.92
N ASP A 48 6.88 16.20 1.40
CA ASP A 48 5.65 16.39 2.16
C ASP A 48 5.98 16.55 3.65
N TYR A 49 5.00 17.01 4.43
CA TYR A 49 4.99 16.85 5.88
C TYR A 49 3.99 15.75 6.27
N ASP A 50 4.43 14.82 7.10
CA ASP A 50 3.60 13.75 7.67
C ASP A 50 3.42 14.00 9.17
N ILE A 51 2.18 14.28 9.62
CA ILE A 51 1.88 14.64 11.00
C ILE A 51 0.79 13.74 11.58
N LEU A 52 1.11 12.99 12.64
CA LEU A 52 0.11 12.34 13.48
C LEU A 52 -0.37 13.32 14.55
N ILE A 53 -1.67 13.59 14.61
CA ILE A 53 -2.30 14.38 15.67
C ILE A 53 -3.16 13.44 16.51
N VAL A 54 -2.78 13.28 17.77
CA VAL A 54 -3.54 12.49 18.75
C VAL A 54 -4.42 13.44 19.56
N LEU A 55 -5.73 13.22 19.50
CA LEU A 55 -6.75 14.01 20.17
C LEU A 55 -7.29 13.28 21.40
N SER A 56 -7.70 14.04 22.42
CA SER A 56 -8.40 13.48 23.58
C SER A 56 -9.75 12.86 23.18
N GLU A 57 -10.46 13.51 22.26
CA GLU A 57 -11.73 13.07 21.69
C GLU A 57 -11.84 13.60 20.26
N MET A 58 -12.49 12.83 19.38
CA MET A 58 -12.67 13.23 17.99
C MET A 58 -13.94 14.09 17.86
N PRO A 59 -13.84 15.38 17.47
CA PRO A 59 -15.02 16.28 17.43
C PRO A 59 -15.99 15.93 16.29
N VAL A 60 -15.47 15.29 15.24
CA VAL A 60 -16.17 14.71 14.08
C VAL A 60 -15.36 13.48 13.66
N PRO A 61 -15.86 12.51 12.87
CA PRO A 61 -15.09 11.30 12.54
C PRO A 61 -13.94 11.56 11.54
N LEU A 62 -12.94 12.34 11.97
CA LEU A 62 -11.71 12.60 11.23
C LEU A 62 -10.91 11.31 11.11
N HIS A 63 -10.18 11.20 10.01
CA HIS A 63 -9.28 10.08 9.77
C HIS A 63 -8.00 10.60 9.10
N VAL A 64 -8.13 11.07 7.86
CA VAL A 64 -7.04 11.69 7.10
C VAL A 64 -7.44 13.10 6.69
N GLY A 65 -6.49 14.02 6.73
CA GLY A 65 -6.63 15.37 6.18
C GLY A 65 -5.44 15.71 5.30
N TYR A 66 -5.67 16.59 4.31
CA TYR A 66 -4.61 17.19 3.51
C TYR A 66 -4.68 18.70 3.69
N THR A 67 -3.54 19.33 3.92
CA THR A 67 -3.43 20.79 4.01
C THR A 67 -2.11 21.26 3.42
N TYR A 68 -1.87 22.57 3.44
CA TYR A 68 -0.57 23.15 3.17
C TYR A 68 -0.04 23.81 4.43
N ILE A 69 1.20 23.52 4.80
CA ILE A 69 1.93 24.23 5.85
C ILE A 69 3.21 24.74 5.22
N ASP A 70 3.48 26.03 5.33
CA ASP A 70 4.68 26.65 4.72
C ASP A 70 4.80 26.32 3.21
N ASN A 71 3.69 26.47 2.48
CA ASN A 71 3.52 26.13 1.07
C ASN A 71 3.89 24.68 0.70
N ARG A 72 3.90 23.77 1.67
CA ARG A 72 4.20 22.35 1.48
C ARG A 72 2.98 21.50 1.73
N LEU A 73 2.73 20.53 0.85
CA LEU A 73 1.70 19.52 1.05
C LEU A 73 1.94 18.80 2.39
N THR A 74 0.88 18.69 3.19
CA THR A 74 0.92 18.08 4.50
C THR A 74 -0.17 17.03 4.63
N ASP A 75 0.24 15.81 4.94
CA ASP A 75 -0.60 14.69 5.26
C ASP A 75 -0.83 14.65 6.77
N LEU A 76 -2.09 14.75 7.16
CA LEU A 76 -2.52 14.70 8.54
C LEU A 76 -3.21 13.36 8.80
N LEU A 77 -2.70 12.63 9.78
CA LEU A 77 -3.39 11.46 10.34
C LEU A 77 -3.92 11.85 11.71
N PHE A 78 -5.20 11.61 11.95
CA PHE A 78 -5.85 11.90 13.22
C PHE A 78 -6.14 10.59 13.95
N ALA A 79 -5.77 10.52 15.23
CA ALA A 79 -6.13 9.41 16.11
C ALA A 79 -6.64 9.94 17.45
N THR A 80 -7.34 9.11 18.21
CA THR A 80 -7.71 9.42 19.61
C THR A 80 -6.80 8.72 20.60
N VAL A 81 -6.77 9.22 21.84
CA VAL A 81 -6.13 8.53 22.97
C VAL A 81 -6.65 7.11 23.15
N ASN A 82 -7.97 6.90 22.96
CA ASN A 82 -8.58 5.58 23.06
C ASN A 82 -8.09 4.62 21.97
N GLU A 83 -7.83 5.13 20.76
CA GLU A 83 -7.26 4.33 19.67
C GLU A 83 -5.80 3.98 19.95
N VAL A 84 -5.01 4.91 20.50
CA VAL A 84 -3.64 4.64 20.94
C VAL A 84 -3.64 3.58 22.04
N ASP A 85 -4.50 3.73 23.06
CA ASP A 85 -4.65 2.78 24.15
C ASP A 85 -5.08 1.40 23.64
N ARG A 86 -5.97 1.35 22.63
CA ARG A 86 -6.35 0.11 21.95
C ARG A 86 -5.16 -0.53 21.24
N ILE A 87 -4.37 0.23 20.47
CA ILE A 87 -3.19 -0.27 19.75
C ILE A 87 -2.17 -0.93 20.69
N ILE A 88 -1.96 -0.35 21.88
CA ILE A 88 -0.94 -0.86 22.81
C ILE A 88 -1.45 -2.05 23.64
N THR A 89 -2.76 -2.11 23.91
CA THR A 89 -3.40 -3.19 24.69
C THR A 89 -3.76 -4.40 23.84
N GLU A 90 -4.15 -4.19 22.57
CA GLU A 90 -4.41 -5.27 21.63
C GLU A 90 -3.09 -6.00 21.31
N LYS A 91 -3.12 -7.32 21.46
CA LYS A 91 -2.04 -8.21 21.03
C LYS A 91 -2.13 -8.56 19.55
N GLN A 92 -3.19 -8.12 18.88
CA GLN A 92 -3.49 -8.51 17.52
C GLN A 92 -2.68 -7.67 16.53
N GLN A 93 -2.11 -8.35 15.54
CA GLN A 93 -1.52 -7.71 14.37
C GLN A 93 -2.62 -7.12 13.48
N PHE A 94 -2.31 -6.04 12.78
CA PHE A 94 -3.28 -5.41 11.90
C PHE A 94 -3.21 -6.00 10.50
N LYS A 95 -4.37 -6.09 9.83
CA LYS A 95 -4.40 -6.37 8.41
C LYS A 95 -3.67 -5.24 7.66
N PRO A 96 -2.96 -5.57 6.55
CA PRO A 96 -2.41 -4.55 5.65
C PRO A 96 -3.45 -3.51 5.22
N PHE A 97 -2.99 -2.29 4.95
CA PHE A 97 -3.81 -1.15 4.47
C PHE A 97 -4.93 -0.67 5.39
N THR A 98 -4.93 -1.10 6.65
CA THR A 98 -5.85 -0.53 7.64
C THR A 98 -5.34 0.81 8.16
N TYR A 99 -6.27 1.70 8.46
CA TYR A 99 -6.00 2.96 9.16
C TYR A 99 -5.14 2.74 10.42
N LEU A 100 -5.52 1.77 11.26
CA LEU A 100 -4.82 1.49 12.51
C LEU A 100 -3.40 1.00 12.31
N LEU A 101 -3.13 0.23 11.25
CA LEU A 101 -1.75 -0.13 10.91
C LEU A 101 -0.92 1.13 10.60
N SER A 102 -1.51 2.11 9.90
CA SER A 102 -0.83 3.37 9.59
C SER A 102 -0.52 4.17 10.86
N VAL A 103 -1.49 4.32 11.77
CA VAL A 103 -1.29 4.95 13.08
C VAL A 103 -0.24 4.22 13.89
N THR A 104 -0.34 2.89 13.99
CA THR A 104 0.59 2.06 14.77
C THR A 104 2.02 2.21 14.26
N ARG A 105 2.22 2.24 12.94
CA ARG A 105 3.54 2.46 12.32
C ARG A 105 4.08 3.86 12.62
N TRP A 106 3.22 4.87 12.55
CA TRP A 106 3.60 6.25 12.85
C TRP A 106 3.96 6.42 14.34
N LEU A 107 3.26 5.74 15.26
CA LEU A 107 3.64 5.65 16.67
C LEU A 107 4.98 4.94 16.88
N GLN A 108 5.25 3.86 16.15
CA GLN A 108 6.49 3.08 16.27
C GLN A 108 7.72 3.86 15.80
N THR A 109 7.60 4.61 14.70
CA THR A 109 8.75 5.20 13.99
C THR A 109 8.84 6.73 14.07
N GLY A 110 7.74 7.41 14.32
CA GLY A 110 7.68 8.87 14.34
C GLY A 110 8.38 9.49 15.54
N ASN A 111 8.80 10.74 15.40
CA ASN A 111 9.33 11.54 16.51
C ASN A 111 8.25 12.32 17.21
N ILE A 112 8.26 12.21 18.53
CA ILE A 112 7.27 12.83 19.39
C ILE A 112 7.70 14.27 19.62
N VAL A 113 6.96 15.22 19.07
CA VAL A 113 7.22 16.66 19.27
C VAL A 113 6.33 17.27 20.35
N PHE A 114 5.29 16.54 20.77
CA PHE A 114 4.42 16.88 21.89
C PHE A 114 3.77 15.61 22.44
N ASP A 115 3.74 15.46 23.77
CA ASP A 115 3.04 14.38 24.47
C ASP A 115 2.61 14.89 25.84
N ARG A 116 1.32 15.15 26.01
CA ARG A 116 0.79 15.80 27.22
C ARG A 116 0.76 14.85 28.41
N THR A 117 0.58 13.56 28.17
CA THR A 117 0.31 12.56 29.22
C THR A 117 1.28 11.38 29.19
N ASP A 118 2.41 11.54 28.48
CA ASP A 118 3.43 10.50 28.28
C ASP A 118 2.86 9.22 27.64
N ARG A 119 1.75 9.34 26.89
CA ARG A 119 1.08 8.19 26.27
C ARG A 119 1.80 7.75 25.01
N LEU A 120 2.34 8.69 24.24
CA LEU A 120 3.03 8.39 22.99
C LEU A 120 4.39 7.73 23.25
N HIS A 121 5.13 8.18 24.26
CA HIS A 121 6.38 7.55 24.66
C HIS A 121 6.14 6.09 25.09
N ARG A 122 5.17 5.86 25.97
CA ARG A 122 4.77 4.49 26.37
C ARG A 122 4.34 3.63 25.19
N ALA A 123 3.57 4.21 24.25
CA ALA A 123 3.17 3.49 23.05
C ALA A 123 4.38 3.11 22.20
N LYS A 124 5.32 4.03 21.99
CA LYS A 124 6.55 3.77 21.23
C LYS A 124 7.39 2.67 21.87
N ASP A 125 7.57 2.69 23.19
CA ASP A 125 8.31 1.65 23.93
C ASP A 125 7.68 0.26 23.77
N ILE A 126 6.34 0.18 23.88
CA ILE A 126 5.60 -1.07 23.70
C ILE A 126 5.69 -1.58 22.25
N LEU A 127 5.75 -0.67 21.28
CA LEU A 127 5.72 -1.00 19.86
C LEU A 127 7.10 -1.26 19.26
N GLN A 128 8.20 -0.81 19.89
CA GLN A 128 9.54 -0.78 19.30
C GLN A 128 9.99 -2.12 18.68
N ASN A 129 9.55 -3.25 19.24
CA ASN A 129 9.90 -4.60 18.78
C ASN A 129 8.70 -5.43 18.29
N LYS A 130 7.51 -4.83 18.12
CA LYS A 130 6.33 -5.56 17.63
C LYS A 130 6.35 -5.67 16.10
N ILE A 131 6.08 -6.87 15.61
CA ILE A 131 5.71 -7.11 14.20
C ILE A 131 4.28 -6.61 14.02
N LEU A 132 4.11 -5.55 13.24
CA LEU A 132 2.84 -4.81 13.17
C LEU A 132 1.81 -5.39 12.20
N ALA A 133 2.26 -5.98 11.09
CA ALA A 133 1.40 -6.48 10.03
C ALA A 133 1.32 -8.01 10.05
N VAL A 134 0.13 -8.55 9.80
CA VAL A 134 -0.04 -9.98 9.52
C VAL A 134 0.52 -10.26 8.12
N PRO A 135 1.42 -11.24 7.95
CA PRO A 135 1.82 -11.71 6.63
C PRO A 135 0.61 -12.18 5.81
N PRO A 136 0.59 -12.01 4.48
CA PRO A 136 -0.49 -12.56 3.65
C PRO A 136 -0.67 -14.06 3.90
N SER A 137 -1.92 -14.47 4.16
CA SER A 137 -2.28 -15.89 4.25
C SER A 137 -2.10 -16.58 2.91
N GLU A 138 -2.11 -17.91 2.89
CA GLU A 138 -2.02 -18.67 1.64
C GLU A 138 -3.11 -18.27 0.64
N TYR A 139 -4.34 -18.05 1.13
CA TYR A 139 -5.44 -17.54 0.32
C TYR A 139 -5.17 -16.13 -0.24
N ASP A 140 -4.62 -15.22 0.58
CA ASP A 140 -4.24 -13.88 0.11
C ASP A 140 -3.18 -13.97 -1.00
N ARG A 141 -2.17 -14.85 -0.83
CA ARG A 141 -1.13 -15.07 -1.86
C ARG A 141 -1.69 -15.67 -3.13
N TYR A 142 -2.62 -16.61 -3.01
CA TYR A 142 -3.33 -17.16 -4.16
C TYR A 142 -4.09 -16.05 -4.89
N GLY A 143 -4.85 -15.21 -4.18
CA GLY A 143 -5.57 -14.08 -4.77
C GLY A 143 -4.65 -13.09 -5.50
N ILE A 144 -3.50 -12.75 -4.90
CA ILE A 144 -2.48 -11.90 -5.52
C ILE A 144 -1.92 -12.58 -6.78
N CYS A 145 -1.47 -13.82 -6.67
CA CYS A 145 -0.88 -14.56 -7.80
C CYS A 145 -1.89 -14.75 -8.94
N PHE A 146 -3.14 -15.05 -8.61
CA PHE A 146 -4.25 -15.15 -9.56
C PHE A 146 -4.47 -13.83 -10.30
N GLY A 147 -4.54 -12.71 -9.58
CA GLY A 147 -4.73 -11.38 -10.18
C GLY A 147 -3.59 -11.01 -11.13
N LEU A 148 -2.34 -11.25 -10.74
CA LEU A 148 -1.17 -10.99 -11.57
C LEU A 148 -1.14 -11.85 -12.84
N ASN A 149 -1.46 -13.14 -12.70
CA ASN A 149 -1.55 -14.05 -13.84
C ASN A 149 -2.70 -13.68 -14.79
N PHE A 150 -3.87 -13.33 -14.24
CA PHE A 150 -4.99 -12.83 -15.02
C PHE A 150 -4.61 -11.58 -15.80
N ASP A 151 -3.97 -10.60 -15.15
CA ASP A 151 -3.53 -9.36 -15.79
C ASP A 151 -2.55 -9.64 -16.94
N TYR A 152 -1.54 -10.48 -16.71
CA TYR A 152 -0.59 -10.90 -17.74
C TYR A 152 -1.29 -11.55 -18.93
N ARG A 153 -2.17 -12.53 -18.69
CA ARG A 153 -2.90 -13.25 -19.75
C ARG A 153 -3.82 -12.33 -20.54
N HIS A 154 -4.49 -11.41 -19.86
CA HIS A 154 -5.33 -10.43 -20.51
C HIS A 154 -4.52 -9.50 -21.41
N ASN A 155 -3.36 -9.03 -20.92
CA ASN A 155 -2.45 -8.19 -21.68
C ASN A 155 -1.86 -8.95 -22.88
N HIS A 156 -1.49 -10.23 -22.71
CA HIS A 156 -0.98 -11.08 -23.79
C HIS A 156 -1.97 -11.16 -24.96
N ARG A 157 -3.23 -11.48 -24.65
CA ARG A 157 -4.32 -11.53 -25.66
C ARG A 157 -4.51 -10.20 -26.37
N MET A 158 -4.42 -9.08 -25.65
CA MET A 158 -4.55 -7.75 -26.26
C MET A 158 -3.36 -7.39 -27.15
N ALA A 159 -2.15 -7.83 -26.78
CA ALA A 159 -0.93 -7.59 -27.55
C ALA A 159 -0.92 -8.30 -28.91
N GLU A 160 -1.74 -9.34 -29.10
CA GLU A 160 -1.93 -10.05 -30.37
C GLU A 160 -2.88 -9.34 -31.35
N SER A 161 -3.62 -8.32 -30.90
CA SER A 161 -4.61 -7.62 -31.72
C SER A 161 -4.02 -6.39 -32.39
N ASP A 162 -4.23 -6.21 -33.70
CA ASP A 162 -3.87 -4.95 -34.40
C ASP A 162 -4.93 -3.83 -34.24
N ASP A 163 -6.04 -4.09 -33.52
CA ASP A 163 -7.10 -3.11 -33.30
C ASP A 163 -6.62 -1.93 -32.41
N PRO A 164 -6.71 -0.66 -32.88
CA PRO A 164 -6.32 0.51 -32.10
C PRO A 164 -6.98 0.64 -30.73
N ILE A 165 -8.21 0.15 -30.56
CA ILE A 165 -8.92 0.15 -29.27
C ILE A 165 -8.20 -0.79 -28.30
N TYR A 166 -7.83 -1.98 -28.77
CA TYR A 166 -7.07 -2.95 -27.97
C TYR A 166 -5.67 -2.43 -27.63
N GLN A 167 -5.02 -1.75 -28.57
CA GLN A 167 -3.70 -1.15 -28.34
C GLN A 167 -3.74 -0.04 -27.30
N THR A 168 -4.77 0.83 -27.35
CA THR A 168 -4.96 1.88 -26.33
C THR A 168 -5.31 1.28 -24.97
N ALA A 169 -6.17 0.25 -24.95
CA ALA A 169 -6.50 -0.46 -23.73
C ALA A 169 -5.25 -1.11 -23.12
N LEU A 170 -4.40 -1.74 -23.93
CA LEU A 170 -3.14 -2.34 -23.48
C LEU A 170 -2.20 -1.29 -22.86
N ASP A 171 -2.09 -0.09 -23.43
CA ASP A 171 -1.28 0.99 -22.86
C ASP A 171 -1.76 1.40 -21.46
N LEU A 172 -3.08 1.55 -21.29
CA LEU A 172 -3.68 1.83 -19.97
C LEU A 172 -3.42 0.68 -18.98
N ARG A 173 -3.49 -0.56 -19.47
CA ARG A 173 -3.22 -1.75 -18.66
C ARG A 173 -1.77 -1.83 -18.21
N PHE A 174 -0.81 -1.47 -19.05
CA PHE A 174 0.60 -1.44 -18.65
C PHE A 174 0.84 -0.58 -17.42
N CYS A 175 0.21 0.60 -17.31
CA CYS A 175 0.37 1.49 -16.17
C CYS A 175 0.05 0.81 -14.83
N PHE A 176 -1.12 0.16 -14.73
CA PHE A 176 -1.51 -0.49 -13.48
C PHE A 176 -0.92 -1.89 -13.32
N THR A 177 -0.68 -2.65 -14.40
CA THR A 177 -0.05 -3.99 -14.29
C THR A 177 1.38 -3.88 -13.77
N ILE A 178 2.16 -2.89 -14.22
CA ILE A 178 3.51 -2.65 -13.67
C ILE A 178 3.42 -2.30 -12.18
N ASN A 179 2.46 -1.46 -11.78
CA ASN A 179 2.23 -1.15 -10.37
C ASN A 179 1.83 -2.38 -9.54
N ASN A 180 0.92 -3.21 -10.06
CA ASN A 180 0.47 -4.45 -9.42
C ASN A 180 1.64 -5.43 -9.25
N LEU A 181 2.51 -5.58 -10.26
CA LEU A 181 3.71 -6.41 -10.19
C LEU A 181 4.71 -5.86 -9.17
N PHE A 182 4.93 -4.54 -9.16
CA PHE A 182 5.81 -3.89 -8.20
C PHE A 182 5.33 -4.12 -6.77
N TRP A 183 4.04 -3.97 -6.51
CA TRP A 183 3.44 -4.26 -5.22
C TRP A 183 3.46 -5.77 -4.87
N GLY A 184 3.10 -6.61 -5.85
CA GLY A 184 3.09 -8.07 -5.72
C GLY A 184 4.46 -8.64 -5.35
N TYR A 185 5.56 -8.00 -5.78
CA TYR A 185 6.91 -8.38 -5.38
C TYR A 185 7.06 -8.41 -3.85
N PHE A 186 6.59 -7.36 -3.18
CA PHE A 186 6.67 -7.21 -1.72
C PHE A 186 5.72 -8.17 -1.03
N SER A 187 4.46 -8.21 -1.46
CA SER A 187 3.42 -9.01 -0.81
C SER A 187 3.69 -10.51 -0.89
N LEU A 188 4.16 -11.04 -2.03
CA LEU A 188 4.47 -12.46 -2.17
C LEU A 188 5.75 -12.89 -1.45
N ARG A 189 6.54 -11.93 -0.93
CA ARG A 189 7.81 -12.17 -0.21
C ARG A 189 7.77 -11.73 1.25
N ASP A 190 6.58 -11.42 1.79
CA ASP A 190 6.42 -10.94 3.17
C ASP A 190 7.21 -9.68 3.51
N ILE A 191 7.50 -8.87 2.50
CA ILE A 191 8.18 -7.59 2.70
C ILE A 191 7.10 -6.54 2.94
N LEU A 192 7.23 -5.81 4.04
CA LEU A 192 6.29 -4.75 4.39
C LEU A 192 6.30 -3.65 3.32
N TRP A 193 5.13 -3.37 2.75
CA TRP A 193 4.95 -2.21 1.88
C TRP A 193 4.81 -0.94 2.72
N GLU A 194 5.80 -0.05 2.61
CA GLU A 194 5.81 1.21 3.36
C GLU A 194 5.58 2.46 2.49
N GLY A 195 5.22 2.26 1.22
CA GLY A 195 5.09 3.30 0.21
C GLY A 195 6.21 3.24 -0.85
N GLU A 196 5.99 3.89 -1.98
CA GLU A 196 6.80 3.77 -3.19
C GLU A 196 8.25 4.23 -2.96
N LYS A 197 8.44 5.37 -2.28
CA LYS A 197 9.78 5.92 -1.98
C LYS A 197 10.63 4.93 -1.18
N LYS A 198 10.05 4.28 -0.17
CA LYS A 198 10.73 3.28 0.66
C LYS A 198 10.93 1.96 -0.08
N ALA A 199 9.94 1.52 -0.85
CA ALA A 199 10.05 0.34 -1.70
C ALA A 199 11.20 0.46 -2.71
N VAL A 200 11.36 1.62 -3.36
CA VAL A 200 12.48 1.88 -4.27
C VAL A 200 13.82 1.80 -3.53
N ARG A 201 13.98 2.50 -2.39
CA ARG A 201 15.23 2.45 -1.60
C ARG A 201 15.56 1.03 -1.12
N TYR A 202 14.55 0.27 -0.71
CA TYR A 202 14.71 -1.14 -0.34
C TYR A 202 15.29 -1.93 -1.52
N LEU A 203 14.70 -1.81 -2.71
CA LEU A 203 15.16 -2.54 -3.87
C LEU A 203 16.54 -2.09 -4.36
N GLU A 204 16.90 -0.82 -4.22
CA GLU A 204 18.26 -0.34 -4.54
C GLU A 204 19.34 -1.10 -3.78
N ILE A 205 19.05 -1.51 -2.54
CA ILE A 205 19.99 -2.24 -1.68
C ILE A 205 19.84 -3.75 -1.87
N HIS A 206 18.60 -4.25 -1.90
CA HIS A 206 18.33 -5.69 -1.76
C HIS A 206 18.11 -6.41 -3.10
N ASN A 207 17.68 -5.70 -4.15
CA ASN A 207 17.47 -6.30 -5.48
C ASN A 207 17.52 -5.22 -6.60
N PRO A 208 18.71 -4.65 -6.87
CA PRO A 208 18.85 -3.57 -7.85
C PRO A 208 18.52 -4.00 -9.27
N GLU A 209 18.70 -5.30 -9.61
CA GLU A 209 18.35 -5.82 -10.93
C GLU A 209 16.83 -5.87 -11.15
N PHE A 210 16.05 -6.26 -10.14
CA PHE A 210 14.58 -6.16 -10.24
C PHE A 210 14.13 -4.70 -10.42
N LEU A 211 14.70 -3.76 -9.64
CA LEU A 211 14.37 -2.34 -9.79
C LEU A 211 14.75 -1.79 -11.16
N LYS A 212 15.90 -2.21 -11.70
CA LYS A 212 16.34 -1.85 -13.05
C LYS A 212 15.34 -2.34 -14.10
N LEU A 213 14.84 -3.58 -13.98
CA LEU A 213 13.83 -4.11 -14.88
C LEU A 213 12.49 -3.35 -14.77
N VAL A 214 12.08 -2.95 -13.57
CA VAL A 214 10.90 -2.08 -13.36
C VAL A 214 11.09 -0.73 -14.06
N ARG A 215 12.26 -0.09 -13.88
CA ARG A 215 12.59 1.18 -14.54
C ARG A 215 12.60 1.06 -16.06
N GLN A 216 13.13 -0.04 -16.59
CA GLN A 216 13.09 -0.35 -18.03
C GLN A 216 11.65 -0.49 -18.54
N CYS A 217 10.80 -1.22 -17.82
CA CYS A 217 9.38 -1.34 -18.18
C CYS A 217 8.69 0.03 -18.23
N LEU A 218 8.94 0.89 -17.23
CA LEU A 218 8.30 2.22 -17.16
C LEU A 218 8.76 3.14 -18.30
N ALA A 219 10.02 3.05 -18.71
CA ALA A 219 10.61 3.91 -19.75
C ALA A 219 10.32 3.43 -21.19
N GLU A 220 10.08 2.13 -21.38
CA GLU A 220 9.86 1.57 -22.72
C GLU A 220 8.58 2.13 -23.36
N THR A 221 8.60 2.38 -24.66
CA THR A 221 7.45 2.89 -25.43
C THR A 221 6.99 1.91 -26.53
N ASP A 222 7.88 1.04 -27.00
CA ASP A 222 7.50 -0.07 -27.88
C ASP A 222 6.73 -1.13 -27.09
N ARG A 223 5.50 -1.41 -27.51
CA ARG A 223 4.61 -2.33 -26.79
C ARG A 223 5.12 -3.77 -26.79
N LYS A 224 5.78 -4.23 -27.85
CA LYS A 224 6.30 -5.60 -27.93
C LYS A 224 7.49 -5.78 -27.00
N VAL A 225 8.37 -4.79 -26.94
CA VAL A 225 9.50 -4.79 -26.00
C VAL A 225 8.99 -4.66 -24.57
N LYS A 226 8.08 -3.71 -24.29
CA LYS A 226 7.47 -3.52 -22.97
C LYS A 226 6.78 -4.79 -22.48
N PHE A 227 6.06 -5.50 -23.36
CA PHE A 227 5.39 -6.74 -23.00
C PHE A 227 6.39 -7.85 -22.58
N LYS A 228 7.51 -8.00 -23.30
CA LYS A 228 8.58 -8.94 -22.90
C LYS A 228 9.21 -8.59 -21.56
N LEU A 229 9.45 -7.29 -21.31
CA LEU A 229 9.96 -6.84 -20.01
C LEU A 229 8.95 -7.11 -18.88
N LEU A 230 7.66 -6.91 -19.16
CA LEU A 230 6.56 -7.20 -18.24
C LEU A 230 6.43 -8.70 -17.96
N GLU A 231 6.61 -9.55 -18.95
CA GLU A 231 6.67 -11.01 -18.79
C GLU A 231 7.79 -11.41 -17.83
N ASN A 232 9.01 -10.90 -18.02
CA ASN A 232 10.13 -11.14 -17.11
C ASN A 232 9.82 -10.66 -15.68
N LEU A 233 9.16 -9.50 -15.51
CA LEU A 233 8.71 -9.05 -14.20
C LEU A 233 7.69 -10.02 -13.60
N ALA A 234 6.70 -10.44 -14.37
CA ALA A 234 5.65 -11.34 -13.93
C ALA A 234 6.21 -12.69 -13.47
N GLU A 235 7.16 -13.26 -14.21
CA GLU A 235 7.88 -14.48 -13.81
C GLU A 235 8.59 -14.31 -12.47
N ILE A 236 9.38 -13.24 -12.30
CA ILE A 236 10.10 -12.98 -11.04
C ILE A 236 9.11 -12.81 -9.88
N VAL A 237 8.06 -12.01 -10.09
CA VAL A 237 7.11 -11.67 -9.02
C VAL A 237 6.33 -12.89 -8.58
N THR A 238 5.82 -13.69 -9.52
CA THR A 238 4.95 -14.84 -9.25
C THR A 238 5.70 -16.12 -8.85
N ALA A 239 7.02 -16.20 -9.08
CA ALA A 239 7.83 -17.38 -8.74
C ALA A 239 7.60 -17.95 -7.31
N PRO A 240 7.48 -17.14 -6.24
CA PRO A 240 7.20 -17.65 -4.89
C PRO A 240 5.81 -18.29 -4.70
N ALA A 241 4.89 -18.10 -5.66
CA ALA A 241 3.48 -18.47 -5.54
C ALA A 241 3.00 -19.35 -6.71
N GLY A 242 3.88 -20.20 -7.25
CA GLY A 242 3.56 -21.14 -8.32
C GLY A 242 3.92 -20.66 -9.73
N GLY A 243 4.44 -19.44 -9.86
CA GLY A 243 4.95 -18.90 -11.11
C GLY A 243 3.87 -18.40 -12.08
N LEU A 244 4.34 -18.02 -13.26
CA LEU A 244 3.49 -17.55 -14.35
C LEU A 244 2.78 -18.76 -14.98
N TRP A 245 1.48 -18.65 -15.20
CA TRP A 245 0.72 -19.72 -15.83
C TRP A 245 1.19 -19.92 -17.27
N THR A 246 1.48 -21.16 -17.64
CA THR A 246 1.85 -21.57 -19.00
C THR A 246 0.66 -22.19 -19.74
N GLY A 247 0.68 -22.21 -21.09
CA GLY A 247 -0.37 -22.87 -21.88
C GLY A 247 -1.72 -22.13 -21.89
N LYS A 248 -2.84 -22.84 -21.74
CA LYS A 248 -4.21 -22.28 -21.67
C LYS A 248 -4.91 -22.81 -20.41
N PRO A 249 -4.57 -22.31 -19.22
CA PRO A 249 -5.07 -22.86 -17.97
C PRO A 249 -6.56 -22.55 -17.76
N THR A 250 -7.25 -23.42 -17.02
CA THR A 250 -8.47 -23.07 -16.29
C THR A 250 -8.05 -22.61 -14.90
N ALA A 251 -8.44 -21.40 -14.50
CA ALA A 251 -8.17 -20.88 -13.18
C ALA A 251 -9.45 -20.27 -12.60
N ILE A 252 -9.74 -20.56 -11.33
CA ILE A 252 -10.97 -20.13 -10.68
C ILE A 252 -10.65 -19.39 -9.39
N ALA A 253 -11.20 -18.18 -9.25
CA ALA A 253 -11.24 -17.46 -8.00
C ALA A 253 -12.59 -17.70 -7.33
N THR A 254 -12.54 -17.99 -6.04
CA THR A 254 -13.70 -18.24 -5.18
C THR A 254 -13.99 -17.01 -4.34
N LYS A 255 -15.25 -16.84 -3.92
CA LYS A 255 -15.62 -15.74 -3.01
C LYS A 255 -14.84 -15.86 -1.70
N ASP A 256 -14.54 -14.71 -1.07
CA ASP A 256 -13.78 -14.59 0.19
C ASP A 256 -14.54 -15.11 1.43
N GLU A 257 -15.67 -15.79 1.22
CA GLU A 257 -16.44 -16.43 2.30
C GLU A 257 -15.71 -17.70 2.74
N GLY A 258 -14.93 -17.58 3.82
CA GLY A 258 -14.33 -18.74 4.50
C GLY A 258 -12.90 -19.11 4.11
N LYS A 259 -12.17 -18.25 3.38
CA LYS A 259 -10.77 -18.48 2.94
C LYS A 259 -10.58 -19.87 2.30
N PRO A 260 -11.08 -20.05 1.08
CA PRO A 260 -11.08 -21.34 0.40
C PRO A 260 -9.69 -21.95 0.31
N THR A 261 -9.64 -23.26 0.49
CA THR A 261 -8.42 -24.05 0.51
C THR A 261 -7.98 -24.42 -0.91
N PRO A 262 -6.74 -24.88 -1.13
CA PRO A 262 -6.32 -25.43 -2.42
C PRO A 262 -7.27 -26.52 -2.95
N ALA A 263 -7.82 -27.35 -2.06
CA ALA A 263 -8.79 -28.38 -2.40
C ALA A 263 -10.13 -27.80 -2.90
N ASP A 264 -10.54 -26.63 -2.42
CA ASP A 264 -11.74 -25.95 -2.89
C ASP A 264 -11.54 -25.36 -4.30
N ILE A 265 -10.33 -24.87 -4.60
CA ILE A 265 -9.96 -24.42 -5.96
C ILE A 265 -9.97 -25.60 -6.94
N GLU A 266 -9.41 -26.75 -6.55
CA GLU A 266 -9.42 -27.97 -7.35
C GLU A 266 -10.86 -28.46 -7.61
N LYS A 267 -11.69 -28.53 -6.56
CA LYS A 267 -13.11 -28.87 -6.69
C LYS A 267 -13.85 -27.91 -7.62
N ALA A 268 -13.56 -26.62 -7.54
CA ALA A 268 -14.16 -25.63 -8.42
C ALA A 268 -13.75 -25.86 -9.88
N ALA A 269 -12.48 -26.19 -10.13
CA ALA A 269 -11.98 -26.49 -11.48
C ALA A 269 -12.64 -27.76 -12.04
N LEU A 270 -12.75 -28.81 -11.24
CA LEU A 270 -13.47 -30.03 -11.63
C LEU A 270 -14.96 -29.77 -11.90
N PHE A 271 -15.59 -28.93 -11.07
CA PHE A 271 -16.98 -28.53 -11.27
C PHE A 271 -17.17 -27.77 -12.60
N TRP A 272 -16.23 -26.89 -12.96
CA TRP A 272 -16.23 -26.26 -14.28
C TRP A 272 -16.16 -27.30 -15.40
N GLU A 273 -15.25 -28.27 -15.33
CA GLU A 273 -15.14 -29.33 -16.35
C GLU A 273 -16.40 -30.19 -16.44
N GLN A 274 -17.09 -30.43 -15.32
CA GLN A 274 -18.40 -31.09 -15.30
C GLN A 274 -19.47 -30.27 -16.03
N LEU A 275 -19.52 -28.96 -15.81
CA LEU A 275 -20.49 -28.08 -16.47
C LEU A 275 -20.34 -28.05 -17.99
N VAL A 276 -19.12 -28.20 -18.51
CA VAL A 276 -18.84 -28.20 -19.95
C VAL A 276 -18.82 -29.60 -20.58
N GLY A 277 -19.10 -30.65 -19.78
CA GLY A 277 -19.21 -32.03 -20.27
C GLY A 277 -17.87 -32.75 -20.48
N ASN A 278 -16.78 -32.26 -19.88
CA ASN A 278 -15.44 -32.82 -20.03
C ASN A 278 -15.02 -33.78 -18.89
N ALA A 279 -15.81 -33.89 -17.82
CA ALA A 279 -15.50 -34.78 -16.70
C ALA A 279 -16.16 -36.16 -16.88
N SER A 280 -15.34 -37.20 -17.00
CA SER A 280 -15.72 -38.61 -16.80
C SER A 280 -15.51 -39.03 -15.35
#